data_AF-A0A2M7EMD4-F1
#
_entry.id   AF-A0A2M7EMD4-F1
#
_cell.length_a   1.000
_cell.length_b   1.000
_cell.length_c   1.000
_cell.angle_alpha   90.00
_cell.angle_beta   90.00
_cell.angle_gamma   90.00
#
_symmetry.space_group_name_H-M   'P 1'
#
loop_
_entity.id
_entity.type
_entity.pdbx_description
1 polymer ?
#
loop_
_entity_poly.entity_id
_entity_poly.type
_entity_poly.pdbx_seq_one_letter_code
_entity_poly.pdbx_strand_id
1 'polypeptide(L)' 'WIPTADESLVVIRFKNPRGIDFPYLVSMINGSWMSRANSIVIPGNKMDLAMQLILTPLIGRLVSTAQKLR' A
#
# COMPACT_ATOMS: atom_id res chain seq x y z
N TRP A 1 23.80 -10.56 12.21
CA TRP A 1 23.17 -10.77 10.90
C TRP A 1 22.02 -9.77 10.77
N ILE A 2 21.52 -9.49 9.57
CA ILE A 2 20.47 -8.47 9.32
C ILE A 2 19.11 -9.19 9.16
N PRO A 3 18.04 -8.76 9.83
CA PRO A 3 16.70 -9.34 9.65
C PRO A 3 16.24 -9.33 8.19
N THR A 4 15.71 -10.46 7.74
CA THR A 4 15.12 -10.64 6.41
C THR A 4 13.72 -10.03 6.34
N ALA A 5 13.18 -9.94 5.13
CA ALA A 5 11.83 -9.43 4.92
C ALA A 5 10.75 -10.28 5.61
N ASP A 6 10.92 -11.61 5.64
CA ASP A 6 10.02 -12.56 6.33
C ASP A 6 10.01 -12.38 7.85
N GLU A 7 11.07 -11.77 8.42
CA GLU A 7 11.21 -11.50 9.85
C GLU A 7 10.74 -10.10 10.24
N SER A 8 10.04 -9.41 9.34
CA SER A 8 9.61 -8.03 9.52
C SER A 8 8.16 -7.82 9.13
N LEU A 9 7.57 -6.75 9.67
CA LEU A 9 6.26 -6.24 9.29
C LEU A 9 6.44 -4.80 8.81
N VAL A 10 5.66 -4.42 7.80
CA VAL A 10 5.63 -3.05 7.28
C VAL A 10 4.29 -2.42 7.62
N VAL A 11 4.34 -1.23 8.24
CA VAL A 11 3.14 -0.43 8.53
C VAL A 11 3.00 0.65 7.48
N ILE A 12 1.95 0.58 6.66
CA ILE A 12 1.66 1.58 5.64
C ILE A 12 0.58 2.51 6.16
N ARG A 13 0.92 3.79 6.34
CA ARG A 13 0.00 4.81 6.85
C ARG A 13 -0.37 5.80 5.75
N PHE A 14 -1.66 5.94 5.51
CA PHE A 14 -2.20 6.96 4.62
C PHE A 14 -2.42 8.26 5.39
N LYS A 15 -1.85 9.37 4.90
CA LYS A 15 -2.10 10.71 5.49
C LYS A 15 -3.58 11.07 5.41
N ASN A 16 -4.23 10.76 4.29
CA ASN A 16 -5.66 10.87 4.09
C ASN A 16 -6.18 9.51 3.56
N PRO A 17 -6.99 8.77 4.33
CA PRO A 17 -7.50 7.46 3.92
C PRO A 17 -8.64 7.54 2.90
N ARG A 18 -9.12 8.74 2.54
CA ARG A 18 -10.21 8.90 1.56
C ARG A 18 -9.82 8.34 0.19
N GLY A 19 -10.67 7.46 -0.35
CA GLY A 19 -10.48 6.85 -1.66
C GLY A 19 -9.55 5.63 -1.67
N ILE A 20 -9.12 5.16 -0.49
CA ILE A 20 -8.37 3.91 -0.34
C ILE A 20 -9.35 2.78 0.04
N ASP A 21 -9.35 1.71 -0.74
CA ASP A 21 -10.14 0.52 -0.48
C ASP A 21 -9.34 -0.47 0.37
N PHE A 22 -9.42 -0.32 1.70
CA PHE A 22 -8.73 -1.21 2.63
C PHE A 22 -9.23 -2.66 2.58
N PRO A 23 -10.55 -2.95 2.50
CA PRO A 23 -11.02 -4.32 2.30
C PRO A 23 -10.40 -5.01 1.08
N TYR A 24 -10.26 -4.29 -0.04
CA TYR A 24 -9.56 -4.80 -1.23
C TYR A 24 -8.07 -5.07 -0.96
N LEU A 25 -7.36 -4.13 -0.31
CA LEU A 25 -5.96 -4.35 0.03
C LEU A 25 -5.76 -5.56 0.97
N VAL A 26 -6.66 -5.75 1.93
CA VAL A 26 -6.59 -6.88 2.87
C VAL A 26 -6.86 -8.22 2.19
N SER A 27 -7.82 -8.27 1.25
CA SER A 27 -8.11 -9.51 0.51
C SER A 27 -6.99 -9.88 -0.47
N MET A 28 -6.35 -8.89 -1.08
CA MET A 28 -5.26 -9.11 -2.03
C MET A 28 -3.91 -9.40 -1.35
N ILE A 29 -3.64 -8.77 -0.21
CA ILE A 29 -2.38 -8.94 0.52
C ILE A 29 -2.64 -9.91 1.66
N ASN A 30 -2.48 -11.21 1.37
CA ASN A 30 -2.70 -12.26 2.36
C ASN A 30 -1.89 -12.00 3.65
N GLY A 31 -2.49 -12.23 4.82
CA GLY A 31 -1.83 -12.00 6.11
C GLY A 31 -1.66 -10.53 6.49
N SER A 32 -2.29 -9.59 5.76
CA SER A 32 -2.39 -8.20 6.18
C SER A 32 -3.62 -7.94 7.04
N TRP A 33 -3.56 -6.88 7.85
CA TRP A 33 -4.68 -6.45 8.69
C TRP A 33 -4.63 -4.95 8.95
N MET A 34 -5.76 -4.40 9.37
CA MET A 34 -5.87 -2.99 9.77
C MET A 34 -5.42 -2.80 11.22
N SER A 35 -4.44 -1.91 11.45
CA SER A 35 -4.04 -1.52 12.81
C SER A 35 -4.73 -0.24 13.29
N ARG A 36 -5.11 0.64 12.35
CA ARG A 36 -5.94 1.84 12.56
C ARG A 36 -6.78 2.09 11.32
N ALA A 37 -7.78 2.97 11.43
CA ALA A 37 -8.63 3.36 10.32
C ALA A 37 -7.87 3.97 9.11
N ASN A 38 -6.61 4.38 9.28
CA ASN A 38 -5.76 4.93 8.23
C ASN A 38 -4.44 4.18 8.02
N SER A 39 -4.29 2.97 8.58
CA SER A 39 -3.07 2.18 8.42
C SER A 39 -3.33 0.68 8.32
N ILE A 40 -2.61 0.06 7.38
CA ILE A 40 -2.58 -1.38 7.15
C ILE A 40 -1.19 -1.90 7.54
N VAL A 41 -1.15 -3.06 8.18
CA VAL A 41 0.08 -3.81 8.49
C VAL A 41 0.16 -4.97 7.52
N ILE A 42 1.34 -5.18 6.93
CA ILE A 42 1.59 -6.25 5.97
C ILE A 42 2.84 -7.03 6.37
N PRO A 43 2.95 -8.32 6.00
CA PRO A 43 4.21 -9.06 6.03
C PRO A 43 5.28 -8.37 5.17
N GLY A 44 6.51 -8.28 5.67
CA GLY A 44 7.59 -7.55 4.97
C GLY A 44 7.93 -8.12 3.60
N ASN A 45 7.84 -9.44 3.43
CA ASN A 45 8.01 -10.13 2.16
C ASN A 45 6.92 -9.78 1.10
N LYS A 46 5.83 -9.11 1.49
CA LYS A 46 4.74 -8.66 0.60
C LYS A 46 4.79 -7.17 0.27
N MET A 47 5.88 -6.50 0.63
CA MET A 47 6.05 -5.07 0.39
C MET A 47 5.93 -4.70 -1.09
N ASP A 48 6.54 -5.47 -2.00
CA ASP A 48 6.49 -5.19 -3.45
C ASP A 48 5.05 -5.22 -3.99
N LEU A 49 4.28 -6.28 -3.69
CA LEU A 49 2.87 -6.37 -4.07
C LEU A 49 2.04 -5.22 -3.49
N ALA A 50 2.26 -4.86 -2.22
CA ALA A 50 1.55 -3.74 -1.60
C ALA A 50 1.86 -2.41 -2.30
N MET A 51 3.13 -2.17 -2.65
CA MET A 51 3.54 -0.97 -3.38
C MET A 51 2.89 -0.92 -4.77
N GLN A 52 2.81 -2.04 -5.48
CA GLN A 52 2.13 -2.10 -6.78
C GLN A 52 0.64 -1.79 -6.67
N LEU A 53 -0.08 -2.42 -5.73
CA LEU A 53 -1.52 -2.20 -5.57
C LEU A 53 -1.84 -0.75 -5.14
N ILE A 54 -0.99 -0.14 -4.32
CA ILE A 54 -1.21 1.20 -3.78
C ILE A 54 -0.72 2.29 -4.75
N LEU A 55 0.50 2.20 -5.26
CA LEU A 55 1.15 3.29 -5.99
C LEU A 55 0.83 3.32 -7.48
N THR A 56 0.65 2.17 -8.13
CA THR A 56 0.32 2.11 -9.57
C THR A 56 -0.85 3.02 -9.95
N PRO A 57 -2.04 2.93 -9.29
CA PRO A 57 -3.16 3.81 -9.64
C PRO A 57 -2.93 5.28 -9.25
N LEU A 58 -2.06 5.57 -8.28
CA LEU A 58 -1.73 6.95 -7.87
C LEU A 58 -0.79 7.61 -8.89
N ILE A 59 0.24 6.88 -9.32
CA ILE A 59 1.18 7.33 -10.35
C ILE A 59 0.45 7.52 -11.68
N GLY A 60 -0.43 6.59 -12.06
CA GLY A 60 -1.27 6.74 -13.27
C GLY A 60 -2.16 8.00 -13.24
N ARG A 61 -2.74 8.32 -12.07
CA ARG A 61 -3.49 9.57 -11.88
C ARG A 61 -2.61 10.81 -11.96
N LEU A 62 -1.41 10.76 -11.38
CA LEU A 62 -0.44 11.86 -11.42
C LEU A 62 -0.01 12.17 -12.86
N VAL A 63 0.38 11.14 -13.62
CA VAL A 63 0.85 11.28 -15.00
C VAL A 63 -0.27 11.78 -15.91
N SER A 64 -1.48 11.18 -15.82
CA SER A 64 -2.62 11.62 -16.63
C SER A 64 -3.07 13.05 -16.33
N THR A 65 -2.97 13.49 -15.07
CA THR A 65 -3.25 14.88 -14.70
C THR A 65 -2.19 15.82 -15.30
N ALA A 66 -0.91 15.46 -15.22
CA ALA A 66 0.17 16.26 -15.80
C ALA A 66 0.05 16.41 -17.32
N GLN A 67 -0.41 15.36 -18.03
CA GLN A 67 -0.65 15.41 -19.47
C GLN A 67 -1.81 16.33 -19.85
N LYS A 68 -2.88 16.40 -19.05
CA LYS A 68 -4.04 17.28 -19.31
C LYS A 68 -3.75 18.77 -19.07
N LEU A 69 -2.73 19.07 -18.28
CA LEU A 69 -2.30 20.44 -17.97
C LEU A 69 -1.30 21.00 -18.98
N ARG A 70 -0.75 20.15 -19.85
CA ARG A 70 0.09 20.54 -20.99
C ARG A 70 -0.77 20.86 -22.20
#